data_AF-A0A9X8DJX1-F1
#
_entry.id   AF-A0A9X8DJX1-F1
#
_cell.length_a   1.000
_cell.length_b   1.000
_cell.length_c   1.000
_cell.angle_alpha   90.00
_cell.angle_beta   90.00
_cell.angle_gamma   90.00
#
_symmetry.space_group_name_H-M   'P 1'
#
loop_
_entity.id
_entity.type
_entity.pdbx_description
1 polymer ?
#
loop_
_entity_poly.entity_id
_entity_poly.type
_entity_poly.pdbx_seq_one_letter_code
_entity_poly.pdbx_strand_id
1 'polypeptide(L)'
;MAPFATTAAATTTRRLFEEWFATYGHARLPLFLSCLPHMSDTVVLHAVAIDCMHLLDTLGLDLDDFDNLVQVAAERGHLQAIVRLHEMAYESGTNNALVAAATKGHLNVVEYLADSHRTNAQQV
;
A
#
# COMPACT_ATOMS: atom_id res chain seq x y z
N MET A 1 9.88 -18.02 -14.21
CA MET A 1 10.03 -18.12 -12.75
C MET A 1 11.23 -17.28 -12.32
N ALA A 2 11.02 -16.00 -11.99
CA ALA A 2 12.07 -15.10 -11.50
C ALA A 2 11.45 -14.02 -10.60
N PRO A 3 11.61 -14.08 -9.27
CA PRO A 3 11.11 -13.03 -8.37
C PRO A 3 12.19 -12.09 -7.83
N PHE A 4 13.45 -12.15 -8.29
CA PHE A 4 14.57 -11.47 -7.59
C PHE A 4 14.97 -10.08 -8.11
N ALA A 5 14.44 -9.62 -9.25
CA ALA A 5 14.84 -8.31 -9.81
C ALA A 5 14.09 -7.11 -9.20
N THR A 6 12.86 -7.32 -8.71
CA THR A 6 11.98 -6.21 -8.26
C THR A 6 12.42 -5.62 -6.91
N THR A 7 13.03 -6.42 -6.03
CA THR A 7 13.30 -6.01 -4.64
C THR A 7 14.41 -4.98 -4.49
N ALA A 8 15.44 -5.02 -5.35
CA ALA A 8 16.62 -4.15 -5.28
C ALA A 8 16.33 -2.73 -5.83
N ALA A 9 15.57 -2.64 -6.91
CA ALA A 9 15.11 -1.36 -7.44
C ALA A 9 14.16 -0.68 -6.45
N ALA A 10 13.17 -1.43 -5.92
CA ALA A 10 12.22 -0.91 -4.94
C ALA A 10 12.88 -0.40 -3.65
N THR A 11 13.95 -1.05 -3.16
CA THR A 11 14.69 -0.58 -1.98
C THR A 11 15.46 0.70 -2.24
N THR A 12 16.00 0.88 -3.45
CA THR A 12 16.73 2.10 -3.82
C THR A 12 15.78 3.30 -3.91
N THR A 13 14.63 3.15 -4.58
CA THR A 13 13.64 4.23 -4.68
C THR A 13 13.06 4.56 -3.31
N ARG A 14 12.80 3.56 -2.46
CA ARG A 14 12.33 3.75 -1.09
C ARG A 14 13.31 4.60 -0.28
N ARG A 15 14.60 4.30 -0.34
CA ARG A 15 15.63 5.04 0.38
C ARG A 15 15.72 6.50 -0.07
N LEU A 16 15.64 6.74 -1.38
CA LEU A 16 15.65 8.11 -1.91
C LEU A 16 14.44 8.91 -1.43
N PHE A 17 13.27 8.30 -1.39
CA PHE A 17 12.08 8.93 -0.82
C PHE A 17 12.23 9.18 0.68
N GLU A 18 12.77 8.24 1.46
CA GLU A 18 13.06 8.44 2.89
C GLU A 18 14.02 9.62 3.12
N GLU A 19 15.10 9.72 2.36
CA GLU A 19 16.07 10.82 2.45
C GLU A 19 15.45 12.16 2.04
N TRP A 20 14.62 12.17 1.00
CA TRP A 20 13.91 13.36 0.56
C TRP A 20 12.85 13.80 1.59
N PHE A 21 12.04 12.88 2.12
CA PHE A 21 11.04 13.17 3.14
C PHE A 21 11.68 13.64 4.44
N ALA A 22 12.83 13.09 4.84
CA ALA A 22 13.57 13.57 6.00
C ALA A 22 14.05 15.02 5.82
N THR A 23 14.34 15.43 4.57
CA THR A 23 14.87 16.77 4.27
C THR A 23 13.77 17.81 4.06
N TYR A 24 12.69 17.46 3.36
CA TYR A 24 11.68 18.41 2.89
C TYR A 24 10.29 18.20 3.51
N GLY A 25 10.07 17.08 4.19
CA GLY A 25 8.78 16.68 4.75
C GLY A 25 7.72 16.45 3.68
N HIS A 26 6.47 16.29 4.13
CA HIS A 26 5.33 16.04 3.24
C HIS A 26 4.76 17.31 2.60
N ALA A 27 5.15 18.50 3.05
CA ALA A 27 4.56 19.77 2.59
C ALA A 27 4.82 20.09 1.11
N ARG A 28 5.87 19.51 0.51
CA ARG A 28 6.24 19.74 -0.90
C ARG A 28 5.77 18.64 -1.86
N LEU A 29 5.10 17.60 -1.35
CA LEU A 29 4.58 16.51 -2.17
C LEU A 29 3.65 16.98 -3.30
N PRO A 30 2.70 17.92 -3.08
CA PRO A 30 1.84 18.39 -4.17
C PRO A 30 2.64 19.05 -5.31
N LEU A 31 3.66 19.84 -4.97
CA LEU A 31 4.54 20.48 -5.96
C LEU A 31 5.42 19.45 -6.66
N PHE A 32 5.94 18.46 -5.94
CA PHE A 32 6.72 17.37 -6.51
C PHE A 32 5.91 16.57 -7.53
N LEU A 33 4.67 16.20 -7.20
CA LEU A 33 3.77 15.48 -8.10
C LEU A 33 3.32 16.33 -9.29
N SER A 34 3.19 17.66 -9.11
CA SER A 34 2.92 18.56 -10.24
C SER A 34 4.04 18.55 -11.29
N CYS A 35 5.29 18.36 -10.84
CA CYS A 35 6.46 18.28 -11.70
C CYS A 35 6.73 16.86 -12.23
N LEU A 36 6.40 15.84 -11.44
CA LEU A 36 6.60 14.43 -11.76
C LEU A 36 5.33 13.62 -11.46
N PRO A 37 4.29 13.70 -12.32
CA PRO A 37 3.03 13.01 -12.07
C PRO A 37 3.17 11.49 -12.05
N HIS A 38 4.07 10.92 -12.87
CA HIS A 38 4.38 9.48 -12.91
C HIS A 38 4.98 8.90 -11.61
N MET A 39 5.34 9.75 -10.64
CA MET A 39 5.86 9.31 -9.35
C MET A 39 4.77 9.12 -8.31
N SER A 40 3.50 9.41 -8.65
CA SER A 40 2.33 9.10 -7.81
C SER A 40 2.37 7.67 -7.28
N ASP A 41 2.73 6.74 -8.15
CA ASP A 41 2.75 5.31 -7.88
C ASP A 41 3.71 4.94 -6.77
N THR A 42 4.90 5.56 -6.80
CA THR A 42 5.90 5.32 -5.77
C THR A 42 5.47 5.96 -4.46
N VAL A 43 4.80 7.11 -4.49
CA VAL A 43 4.28 7.79 -3.30
C VAL A 43 3.16 6.98 -2.65
N VAL A 44 2.19 6.49 -3.43
CA VAL A 44 1.10 5.63 -2.94
C VAL A 44 1.68 4.37 -2.30
N LEU A 45 2.56 3.67 -3.02
CA LEU A 45 3.21 2.46 -2.52
C LEU A 45 4.00 2.73 -1.24
N HIS A 46 4.73 3.84 -1.18
CA HIS A 46 5.48 4.23 0.01
C HIS A 46 4.54 4.50 1.18
N ALA A 47 3.48 5.30 0.99
CA ALA A 47 2.51 5.64 2.02
C ALA A 47 1.90 4.38 2.65
N VAL A 48 1.47 3.41 1.84
CA VAL A 48 0.94 2.13 2.32
C VAL A 48 2.03 1.31 3.03
N ALA A 49 3.25 1.29 2.49
CA ALA A 49 4.36 0.54 3.05
C ALA A 49 4.91 1.05 4.39
N ILE A 50 4.60 2.29 4.78
CA ILE A 50 4.99 2.89 6.07
C ILE A 50 3.79 3.25 6.96
N ASP A 51 2.59 2.78 6.60
CA ASP A 51 1.32 3.07 7.29
C ASP A 51 1.03 4.58 7.43
N CYS A 52 1.39 5.37 6.40
CA CYS A 52 1.17 6.82 6.33
C CYS A 52 -0.04 7.16 5.45
N MET A 53 -1.20 6.57 5.75
CA MET A 53 -2.42 6.72 4.95
C MET A 53 -2.94 8.16 4.85
N HIS A 54 -2.57 9.04 5.79
CA HIS A 54 -2.89 10.47 5.72
C HIS A 54 -2.38 11.15 4.44
N LEU A 55 -1.33 10.62 3.81
CA LEU A 55 -0.84 11.11 2.53
C LEU A 55 -1.81 10.85 1.39
N LEU A 56 -2.52 9.72 1.40
CA LEU A 56 -3.51 9.39 0.38
C LEU A 56 -4.69 10.37 0.45
N ASP A 57 -5.18 10.64 1.67
CA ASP A 57 -6.26 11.59 1.92
C ASP A 57 -5.87 13.02 1.54
N THR A 58 -4.67 13.44 1.93
CA THR A 58 -4.19 14.82 1.73
C THR A 58 -3.93 15.13 0.26
N LEU A 59 -3.49 14.14 -0.51
CA LEU A 59 -3.11 14.32 -1.91
C LEU A 59 -4.23 13.94 -2.88
N GLY A 60 -5.28 13.27 -2.42
CA GLY A 60 -6.39 12.82 -3.25
C GLY A 60 -5.91 11.93 -4.40
N LEU A 61 -4.94 11.05 -4.12
CA LEU A 61 -4.38 10.17 -5.15
C LEU A 61 -5.39 9.09 -5.51
N ASP A 62 -5.57 8.90 -6.82
CA ASP A 62 -6.36 7.82 -7.36
C ASP A 62 -5.64 6.48 -7.09
N LEU A 63 -6.41 5.49 -6.65
CA LEU A 63 -5.90 4.17 -6.30
C LEU A 63 -6.25 3.10 -7.36
N ASP A 64 -7.06 3.47 -8.35
CA ASP A 64 -7.62 2.53 -9.35
C ASP A 64 -6.54 1.84 -10.20
N ASP A 65 -5.37 2.46 -10.37
CA ASP A 65 -4.27 1.91 -11.16
C ASP A 65 -3.40 0.89 -10.41
N PHE A 66 -3.62 0.69 -9.11
CA PHE A 66 -2.86 -0.26 -8.30
C PHE A 66 -3.68 -1.51 -8.04
N ASP A 67 -3.09 -2.70 -8.13
CA ASP A 67 -3.75 -3.98 -7.80
C ASP A 67 -3.17 -4.70 -6.57
N ASN A 68 -2.11 -4.14 -5.97
CA ASN A 68 -1.30 -4.83 -4.97
C ASN A 68 -1.16 -4.07 -3.65
N LEU A 69 -1.89 -2.98 -3.44
CA LEU A 69 -1.73 -2.16 -2.22
C LEU A 69 -2.08 -2.94 -0.95
N VAL A 70 -3.20 -3.68 -0.97
CA VAL A 70 -3.63 -4.52 0.16
C VAL A 70 -2.60 -5.63 0.41
N GLN A 71 -2.02 -6.21 -0.64
CA GLN A 71 -0.94 -7.18 -0.50
C GLN A 71 0.29 -6.58 0.18
N VAL A 72 0.72 -5.38 -0.23
CA VAL A 72 1.89 -4.70 0.34
C VAL A 72 1.68 -4.37 1.82
N ALA A 73 0.48 -3.90 2.19
CA ALA A 73 0.12 -3.66 3.58
C ALA A 73 0.10 -4.97 4.39
N ALA A 74 -0.44 -6.05 3.81
CA ALA A 74 -0.54 -7.35 4.44
C ALA A 74 0.82 -8.03 4.65
N GLU A 75 1.74 -7.91 3.70
CA GLU A 75 3.13 -8.36 3.82
C GLU A 75 3.89 -7.71 4.98
N ARG A 76 3.45 -6.51 5.40
CA ARG A 76 4.05 -5.72 6.48
C ARG A 76 3.27 -5.78 7.79
N GLY A 77 2.09 -6.39 7.79
CA GLY A 77 1.22 -6.47 8.97
C GLY A 77 0.51 -5.16 9.30
N HIS A 78 0.39 -4.24 8.35
CA HIS A 78 -0.24 -2.93 8.54
C HIS A 78 -1.76 -3.03 8.41
N LEU A 79 -2.41 -3.54 9.47
CA LEU A 79 -3.86 -3.70 9.51
C LEU A 79 -4.62 -2.37 9.28
N GLN A 80 -4.13 -1.25 9.83
CA GLN A 80 -4.79 0.05 9.68
C GLN A 80 -4.79 0.53 8.23
N ALA A 81 -3.67 0.35 7.50
CA ALA A 81 -3.62 0.60 6.06
C ALA A 81 -4.66 -0.25 5.29
N ILE A 82 -4.82 -1.53 5.62
CA ILE A 82 -5.80 -2.41 4.96
C ILE A 82 -7.24 -1.94 5.23
N VAL A 83 -7.56 -1.63 6.49
CA VAL A 83 -8.88 -1.11 6.87
C VAL A 83 -9.19 0.17 6.08
N ARG A 84 -8.23 1.10 6.02
CA ARG A 84 -8.38 2.36 5.29
C ARG A 84 -8.55 2.14 3.78
N LEU A 85 -7.80 1.20 3.19
CA LEU A 85 -7.97 0.83 1.77
C LEU A 85 -9.39 0.26 1.52
N HIS A 86 -9.88 -0.62 2.39
CA HIS A 86 -11.27 -1.13 2.28
C HIS A 86 -12.32 -0.01 2.45
N GLU A 87 -12.10 0.97 3.34
CA GLU A 87 -12.97 2.16 3.47
C GLU A 87 -13.03 3.00 2.20
N MET A 88 -11.94 3.00 1.41
CA MET A 88 -11.89 3.64 0.09
C MET A 88 -12.48 2.76 -1.03
N ALA A 89 -13.22 1.69 -0.67
CA ALA A 89 -13.78 0.70 -1.59
C ALA A 89 -12.74 -0.05 -2.43
N TYR A 90 -11.49 -0.11 -1.96
CA TYR A 90 -10.41 -0.82 -2.62
C TYR A 90 -10.31 -2.26 -2.08
N GLU A 91 -10.74 -3.24 -2.87
CA GLU A 91 -10.74 -4.67 -2.49
C GLU A 91 -9.77 -5.53 -3.34
N SER A 92 -8.97 -4.90 -4.21
CA SER A 92 -8.07 -5.63 -5.12
C SER A 92 -6.93 -6.34 -4.37
N GLY A 93 -6.56 -7.52 -4.85
CA GLY A 93 -5.41 -8.28 -4.34
C GLY A 93 -5.62 -9.03 -3.01
N THR A 94 -6.84 -9.10 -2.48
CA THR A 94 -7.14 -9.67 -1.15
C THR A 94 -6.71 -11.14 -0.97
N ASN A 95 -6.86 -11.98 -2.00
CA ASN A 95 -6.39 -13.38 -1.96
C ASN A 95 -4.87 -13.50 -1.79
N ASN A 96 -4.10 -12.72 -2.56
CA ASN A 96 -2.64 -12.70 -2.46
C ASN A 96 -2.19 -12.11 -1.13
N ALA A 97 -2.90 -11.08 -0.65
CA ALA A 97 -2.65 -10.46 0.64
C ALA A 97 -2.83 -11.44 1.81
N LEU A 98 -3.88 -12.29 1.77
CA LEU A 98 -4.11 -13.32 2.78
C LEU A 98 -2.93 -14.31 2.87
N VAL A 99 -2.49 -14.82 1.72
CA VAL A 99 -1.34 -15.74 1.63
C VAL A 99 -0.07 -15.06 2.15
N ALA A 100 0.15 -13.79 1.78
CA ALA A 100 1.32 -13.04 2.19
C ALA A 100 1.36 -12.76 3.70
N ALA A 101 0.24 -12.33 4.29
CA ALA A 101 0.11 -12.15 5.74
C ALA A 101 0.29 -13.46 6.50
N ALA A 102 -0.29 -14.57 6.02
CA ALA A 102 -0.14 -15.88 6.63
C ALA A 102 1.32 -16.36 6.61
N THR A 103 2.01 -16.16 5.48
CA THR A 103 3.42 -16.53 5.31
C THR A 103 4.33 -15.71 6.25
N LYS A 104 3.94 -14.47 6.58
CA LYS A 104 4.69 -13.57 7.48
C LYS A 104 4.27 -13.69 8.94
N GLY A 105 3.20 -14.41 9.26
CA GLY A 105 2.69 -14.58 10.62
C GLY A 105 1.88 -13.38 11.14
N HIS A 106 1.36 -12.53 10.25
CA HIS A 106 0.52 -11.39 10.62
C HIS A 106 -0.94 -11.84 10.88
N LEU A 107 -1.15 -12.55 11.98
CA LEU A 107 -2.44 -13.19 12.31
C LEU A 107 -3.62 -12.20 12.34
N ASN A 108 -3.41 -11.01 12.91
CA ASN A 108 -4.41 -9.93 12.96
C ASN A 108 -4.88 -9.48 11.56
N VAL A 109 -3.99 -9.47 10.58
CA VAL A 109 -4.34 -9.17 9.18
C VAL A 109 -5.08 -10.34 8.55
N VAL A 110 -4.65 -11.57 8.79
CA VAL A 110 -5.31 -12.78 8.25
C VAL A 110 -6.75 -12.88 8.73
N GLU A 111 -7.00 -12.65 10.03
CA GLU A 111 -8.34 -12.67 10.61
C GLU A 111 -9.24 -11.62 9.96
N TYR A 112 -8.75 -10.38 9.83
CA TYR A 112 -9.52 -9.29 9.21
C TYR A 112 -9.83 -9.56 7.72
N LEU A 113 -8.84 -10.00 6.95
CA LEU A 113 -9.01 -10.29 5.53
C LEU A 113 -9.94 -11.48 5.30
N ALA A 114 -9.86 -12.52 6.15
CA ALA A 114 -10.73 -13.69 6.06
C ALA A 114 -12.19 -13.38 6.43
N ASP A 115 -12.41 -12.48 7.39
CA ASP A 115 -13.75 -12.01 7.76
C ASP A 115 -14.37 -11.17 6.64
N SER A 116 -13.60 -10.21 6.12
CA SER A 116 -13.99 -9.39 4.96
C SER A 116 -14.35 -10.26 3.75
N HIS A 117 -13.58 -11.32 3.48
CA HIS A 117 -13.83 -12.30 2.42
C HIS A 117 -15.06 -13.20 2.61
N ARG A 118 -15.61 -13.28 3.82
CA ARG A 118 -16.85 -14.01 4.08
C ARG A 118 -18.07 -13.13 3.84
N THR A 119 -17.99 -11.85 4.20
CA THR A 119 -19.10 -10.91 4.05
C THR A 119 -19.46 -10.67 2.59
N ASN A 120 -18.46 -10.48 1.73
CA ASN A 120 -18.66 -10.33 0.28
C ASN A 120 -19.13 -11.63 -0.41
N ALA A 121 -18.76 -12.82 0.10
CA ALA A 121 -19.28 -14.09 -0.41
C ALA A 121 -20.76 -14.37 -0.04
N GLN A 122 -21.33 -13.64 0.92
CA GLN A 122 -22.75 -13.78 1.34
C GLN A 122 -23.70 -12.76 0.66
N GLN A 123 -23.18 -11.87 -0.20
CA GLN A 123 -23.97 -10.88 -0.93
C GLN A 123 -24.24 -11.24 -2.40
N VAL A 124 -24.00 -12.50 -2.80
CA VAL A 124 -24.31 -13.06 -4.14
C VAL A 124 -25.46 -14.05 -4.04
#